data_AF-A0AAX6I2I9-F1
#
_entry.id   AF-A0AAX6I2I9-F1
#
_cell.length_a   1.000
_cell.length_b   1.000
_cell.length_c   1.000
_cell.angle_alpha   90.00
_cell.angle_beta   90.00
_cell.angle_gamma   90.00
#
_symmetry.space_group_name_H-M   'P 1'
#
loop_
_entity.id
_entity.type
_entity.pdbx_description
1 polymer ?
#
loop_
_entity_poly.entity_id
_entity_poly.type
_entity_poly.pdbx_seq_one_letter_code
_entity_poly.pdbx_strand_id
1 'polypeptide(L)'
;MAAAVLQSSSLRFAIPTPNPKLSFSSSSSSSSAGWRKSSSSSRRRLAFTSSASAKAKYIHDDYLVKKVSAKEVAELIKGERSVPVVLDFYATWCGPCILMAQELEMLAVEYEKNALFLKVDTDDEYEFARDMQVRGLPTLYFISPDPNKDAIRTEGLVPPEMIKDIIDNEL
;
A
#
# COMPACT_ATOMS: atom_id res chain seq x y z
N MET A 1 53.01 -27.40 5.50
CA MET A 1 52.72 -28.00 4.18
C MET A 1 51.70 -29.10 4.36
N ALA A 2 50.44 -28.85 3.99
CA ALA A 2 49.46 -29.84 3.51
C ALA A 2 48.13 -29.11 3.30
N ALA A 3 47.80 -28.88 2.03
CA ALA A 3 46.55 -28.31 1.56
C ALA A 3 45.47 -29.40 1.49
N ALA A 4 44.25 -29.10 1.91
CA ALA A 4 43.07 -29.94 1.64
C ALA A 4 42.01 -29.08 0.95
N VAL A 5 41.69 -29.50 -0.27
CA VAL A 5 40.82 -28.89 -1.26
C VAL A 5 39.36 -29.14 -0.86
N LEU A 6 38.57 -28.08 -0.64
CA LEU A 6 37.12 -28.20 -0.47
C LEU A 6 36.43 -27.99 -1.83
N GLN A 7 35.66 -29.00 -2.17
CA GLN A 7 35.10 -29.28 -3.48
C GLN A 7 33.82 -28.47 -3.71
N SER A 8 33.82 -27.71 -4.79
CA SER A 8 32.66 -26.99 -5.34
C SER A 8 31.60 -27.98 -5.81
N SER A 9 30.46 -28.03 -5.12
CA SER A 9 29.29 -28.82 -5.52
C SER A 9 28.17 -27.88 -5.94
N SER A 10 28.17 -27.55 -7.22
CA SER A 10 27.05 -26.90 -7.92
C SER A 10 25.89 -27.90 -8.01
N LEU A 11 24.76 -27.62 -7.36
CA LEU A 11 23.51 -28.35 -7.57
C LEU A 11 22.41 -27.40 -8.06
N ARG A 12 22.34 -27.43 -9.39
CA ARG A 12 21.28 -27.12 -10.35
C ARG A 12 19.89 -26.82 -9.80
N PHE A 13 19.44 -25.60 -10.11
CA PHE A 13 18.04 -25.19 -10.18
C PHE A 13 17.23 -26.10 -11.12
N ALA A 14 16.08 -26.61 -10.64
CA ALA A 14 15.04 -27.18 -11.46
C ALA A 14 13.79 -26.30 -11.34
N ILE A 15 13.44 -25.63 -12.44
CA ILE A 15 12.24 -24.82 -12.62
C ILE A 15 11.16 -25.75 -13.21
N PRO A 16 10.02 -25.97 -12.55
CA PRO A 16 8.84 -26.51 -13.22
C PRO A 16 8.03 -25.38 -13.88
N THR A 17 7.77 -25.59 -15.16
CA THR A 17 7.07 -24.72 -16.12
C THR A 17 5.57 -24.54 -15.82
N PRO A 18 4.94 -23.42 -16.25
CA PRO A 18 3.50 -23.21 -16.14
C PRO A 18 2.70 -24.06 -17.14
N ASN A 19 1.63 -24.70 -16.66
CA ASN A 19 0.70 -25.49 -17.47
C ASN A 19 -0.42 -24.60 -18.04
N PRO A 20 -0.63 -24.53 -19.37
CA PRO A 20 -1.74 -23.80 -19.97
C PRO A 20 -2.89 -24.76 -20.30
N LYS A 21 -4.00 -24.68 -19.56
CA LYS A 21 -5.30 -25.19 -20.04
C LYS A 21 -6.42 -24.21 -19.67
N LEU A 22 -6.60 -23.26 -20.59
CA LEU A 22 -7.84 -22.56 -20.85
C LEU A 22 -8.90 -23.56 -21.38
N SER A 23 -10.09 -23.53 -20.80
CA SER A 23 -11.31 -24.00 -21.46
C SER A 23 -12.45 -23.08 -21.06
N PHE A 24 -12.64 -21.99 -21.81
CA PHE A 24 -13.82 -21.16 -21.74
C PHE A 24 -14.76 -21.60 -22.86
N SER A 25 -15.85 -22.25 -22.49
CA SER A 25 -16.90 -22.69 -23.41
C SER A 25 -17.66 -21.48 -23.92
N SER A 26 -17.49 -21.23 -25.21
CA SER A 26 -18.27 -20.33 -26.05
C SER A 26 -19.69 -20.86 -26.23
N SER A 27 -20.68 -20.03 -25.88
CA SER A 27 -22.07 -20.20 -26.32
C SER A 27 -22.56 -18.89 -26.93
N SER A 28 -22.51 -18.88 -28.26
CA SER A 28 -23.13 -17.94 -29.17
C SER A 28 -24.66 -18.08 -29.16
N SER A 29 -25.38 -16.97 -29.10
CA SER A 29 -26.77 -16.90 -29.57
C SER A 29 -27.07 -15.52 -30.16
N SER A 30 -26.99 -15.49 -31.48
CA SER A 30 -27.59 -14.50 -32.37
C SER A 30 -29.11 -14.52 -32.25
N SER A 31 -29.76 -13.35 -32.21
CA SER A 31 -31.16 -13.20 -32.60
C SER A 31 -31.44 -11.78 -33.09
N SER A 32 -32.04 -11.75 -34.26
CA SER A 32 -32.32 -10.65 -35.16
C SER A 32 -33.56 -9.83 -34.77
N ALA A 33 -33.48 -8.54 -35.11
CA ALA A 33 -34.51 -7.68 -35.70
C ALA A 33 -35.95 -7.66 -35.11
N GLY A 34 -36.37 -6.46 -34.69
CA GLY A 34 -37.78 -6.11 -34.52
C GLY A 34 -37.96 -4.66 -34.08
N TRP A 35 -38.13 -3.74 -35.03
CA TRP A 35 -38.50 -2.34 -34.78
C TRP A 35 -40.00 -2.11 -35.01
N ARG A 36 -40.54 -1.13 -34.26
CA ARG A 36 -41.85 -0.43 -34.36
C ARG A 36 -43.07 -1.16 -33.77
N LYS A 37 -44.05 -0.49 -33.13
CA LYS A 37 -44.49 0.92 -33.12
C LYS A 37 -45.30 1.22 -31.84
N SER A 38 -45.04 2.39 -31.24
CA SER A 38 -46.00 3.41 -30.77
C SER A 38 -47.22 3.02 -29.91
N SER A 39 -47.29 3.56 -28.69
CA SER A 39 -48.48 4.29 -28.24
C SER A 39 -48.15 5.25 -27.10
N SER A 40 -48.51 6.50 -27.30
CA SER A 40 -48.55 7.58 -26.32
C SER A 40 -49.28 7.16 -25.05
N SER A 41 -48.67 7.38 -23.90
CA SER A 41 -49.38 7.59 -22.64
C SER A 41 -48.55 8.48 -21.74
N SER A 42 -48.94 9.75 -21.75
CA SER A 42 -49.06 10.62 -20.58
C SER A 42 -48.11 10.41 -19.42
N ARG A 43 -47.19 11.38 -19.31
CA ARG A 43 -46.82 12.08 -18.07
C ARG A 43 -46.96 11.27 -16.78
N ARG A 44 -45.82 10.81 -16.29
CA ARG A 44 -45.35 11.22 -14.96
C ARG A 44 -43.84 11.39 -15.06
N ARG A 45 -43.42 12.61 -15.38
CA ARG A 45 -42.05 13.05 -15.11
C ARG A 45 -41.97 13.05 -13.59
N LEU A 46 -41.51 11.93 -13.01
CA LEU A 46 -41.00 11.97 -11.66
C LEU A 46 -39.90 13.01 -11.72
N ALA A 47 -40.18 14.18 -11.16
CA ALA A 47 -39.15 15.09 -10.75
C ALA A 47 -38.32 14.26 -9.77
N PHE A 48 -37.25 13.66 -10.27
CA PHE A 48 -36.08 13.38 -9.47
C PHE A 48 -35.65 14.77 -9.00
N THR A 49 -36.29 15.23 -7.92
CA THR A 49 -35.82 16.37 -7.17
C THR A 49 -34.47 15.90 -6.70
N SER A 50 -33.43 16.31 -7.43
CA SER A 50 -32.04 16.17 -7.06
C SER A 50 -31.90 16.91 -5.74
N SER A 51 -32.25 16.23 -4.65
CA SER A 51 -32.15 16.74 -3.31
C SER A 51 -30.67 16.84 -3.03
N ALA A 52 -30.20 18.07 -3.06
CA ALA A 52 -29.17 18.61 -2.20
C ALA A 52 -28.03 17.62 -1.86
N SER A 53 -26.92 17.84 -2.54
CA SER A 53 -25.62 18.01 -1.87
C SER A 53 -25.19 16.86 -0.94
N ALA A 54 -24.80 15.73 -1.53
CA ALA A 54 -23.59 15.08 -1.05
C ALA A 54 -22.42 15.70 -1.82
N LYS A 55 -21.93 16.85 -1.33
CA LYS A 55 -20.52 17.21 -1.58
C LYS A 55 -19.74 16.00 -1.10
N ALA A 56 -19.23 15.17 -2.02
CA ALA A 56 -18.16 14.25 -1.70
C ALA A 56 -17.08 15.14 -1.11
N LYS A 57 -16.97 15.11 0.22
CA LYS A 57 -15.98 15.88 0.95
C LYS A 57 -14.69 15.23 0.52
N TYR A 58 -13.94 15.86 -0.37
CA TYR A 58 -12.56 15.48 -0.63
C TYR A 58 -11.89 15.51 0.74
N ILE A 59 -11.67 14.32 1.30
CA ILE A 59 -10.81 14.15 2.46
C ILE A 59 -9.45 14.62 1.94
N HIS A 60 -8.86 15.63 2.58
CA HIS A 60 -7.53 16.07 2.19
C HIS A 60 -6.57 14.88 2.34
N ASP A 61 -5.72 14.65 1.33
CA ASP A 61 -4.83 13.48 1.18
C ASP A 61 -3.78 13.30 2.29
N ASP A 62 -3.80 14.17 3.31
CA ASP A 62 -2.80 14.25 4.39
C ASP A 62 -3.43 14.29 5.79
N TYR A 63 -4.71 13.94 5.95
CA TYR A 63 -5.39 14.16 7.23
C TYR A 63 -4.79 13.34 8.39
N LEU A 64 -4.15 12.19 8.13
CA LEU A 64 -3.58 11.33 9.18
C LEU A 64 -2.18 10.81 8.86
N VAL A 65 -1.91 10.42 7.61
CA VAL A 65 -0.59 9.99 7.16
C VAL A 65 0.13 11.17 6.51
N LYS A 66 0.85 11.93 7.34
CA LYS A 66 1.53 13.17 6.90
C LYS A 66 2.73 12.85 6.01
N LYS A 67 2.83 13.54 4.86
CA LYS A 67 4.07 13.60 4.08
C LYS A 67 5.14 14.39 4.84
N VAL A 68 6.30 13.79 5.07
CA VAL A 68 7.41 14.40 5.81
C VAL A 68 8.69 14.42 5.01
N SER A 69 9.52 15.43 5.24
CA SER A 69 10.85 15.55 4.63
C SER A 69 11.89 14.70 5.38
N ALA A 70 13.03 14.40 4.74
CA ALA A 70 14.11 13.61 5.34
C ALA A 70 14.62 14.21 6.66
N LYS A 71 14.63 15.55 6.76
CA LYS A 71 15.08 16.27 7.96
C LYS A 71 14.12 16.06 9.13
N GLU A 72 12.82 16.18 8.88
CA GLU A 72 11.80 15.93 9.90
C GLU A 72 11.88 14.50 10.43
N VAL A 73 12.04 13.51 9.53
CA VAL A 73 12.20 12.11 9.94
C VAL A 73 13.47 11.93 10.77
N ALA A 74 14.60 12.51 10.36
CA ALA A 74 15.85 12.39 11.10
C ALA A 74 15.78 13.03 12.50
N GLU A 75 15.07 14.15 12.64
CA GLU A 75 14.82 14.79 13.94
C GLU A 75 13.90 13.94 14.82
N LEU A 76 12.82 13.41 14.26
CA LEU A 76 11.92 12.48 14.95
C LEU A 76 12.65 11.23 15.41
N ILE A 77 13.54 10.68 14.59
CA ILE A 77 14.31 9.49 14.94
C ILE A 77 15.32 9.78 16.07
N LYS A 78 15.90 10.98 16.12
CA LYS A 78 16.87 11.33 17.19
C LYS A 78 16.20 11.78 18.49
N GLY A 79 14.97 12.28 18.41
CA GLY A 79 14.22 12.76 19.57
C GLY A 79 13.60 11.65 20.42
N GLU A 80 13.10 12.04 21.58
CA GLU A 80 12.24 11.18 22.40
C GLU A 80 10.87 11.01 21.74
N ARG A 81 10.34 9.79 21.76
CA ARG A 81 9.05 9.44 21.15
C ARG A 81 8.18 8.75 22.19
N SER A 82 6.93 9.18 22.31
CA SER A 82 5.96 8.57 23.22
C SER A 82 5.22 7.38 22.61
N VAL A 83 5.19 7.31 21.27
CA VAL A 83 4.47 6.29 20.51
C VAL A 83 5.37 5.73 19.40
N PRO A 84 5.15 4.48 18.96
CA PRO A 84 5.79 3.93 17.78
C PRO A 84 5.51 4.75 16.53
N VAL A 85 6.49 4.76 15.62
CA VAL A 85 6.40 5.45 14.33
C VAL A 85 6.42 4.43 13.20
N VAL A 86 5.44 4.50 12.31
CA VAL A 86 5.38 3.73 11.07
C VAL A 86 5.68 4.69 9.92
N LEU A 87 6.75 4.39 9.18
CA LEU A 87 7.24 5.21 8.09
C LEU A 87 7.09 4.46 6.76
N ASP A 88 6.30 5.01 5.84
CA ASP A 88 6.07 4.47 4.51
C ASP A 88 6.90 5.20 3.45
N PHE A 89 7.84 4.50 2.84
CA PHE A 89 8.56 4.98 1.66
C PHE A 89 7.77 4.61 0.41
N TYR A 90 7.30 5.63 -0.31
CA TYR A 90 6.43 5.49 -1.46
C TYR A 90 6.92 6.30 -2.67
N ALA A 91 6.22 6.15 -3.79
CA ALA A 91 6.31 7.04 -4.94
C ALA A 91 4.93 7.17 -5.61
N THR A 92 4.68 8.29 -6.27
CA THR A 92 3.36 8.60 -6.86
C THR A 92 2.98 7.71 -8.06
N TRP A 93 3.97 7.15 -8.74
CA TRP A 93 3.80 6.23 -9.87
C TRP A 93 3.72 4.76 -9.45
N CYS A 94 3.90 4.46 -8.16
CA CYS A 94 3.92 3.10 -7.63
C CYS A 94 2.48 2.60 -7.38
N GLY A 95 1.99 1.71 -8.24
CA GLY A 95 0.66 1.11 -8.13
C GLY A 95 0.39 0.44 -6.77
N PRO A 96 1.24 -0.48 -6.28
CA PRO A 96 1.07 -1.11 -4.97
C PRO A 96 1.08 -0.11 -3.80
N CYS A 97 1.81 1.00 -3.91
CA CYS A 97 1.88 2.02 -2.87
C CYS A 97 0.54 2.74 -2.68
N ILE A 98 -0.24 2.91 -3.75
CA ILE A 98 -1.58 3.53 -3.68
C ILE A 98 -2.53 2.66 -2.83
N LEU A 99 -2.44 1.32 -2.95
CA LEU A 99 -3.22 0.41 -2.11
C LEU A 99 -2.74 0.47 -0.66
N MET A 100 -1.42 0.49 -0.46
CA MET A 100 -0.84 0.54 0.88
C MET A 100 -1.23 1.81 1.64
N ALA A 101 -1.27 2.96 0.95
CA ALA A 101 -1.68 4.23 1.54
C ALA A 101 -3.10 4.17 2.11
N GLN A 102 -4.04 3.50 1.44
CA GLN A 102 -5.42 3.37 1.92
C GLN A 102 -5.50 2.55 3.21
N GLU A 103 -4.77 1.43 3.27
CA GLU A 103 -4.68 0.60 4.47
C GLU A 103 -4.04 1.37 5.63
N LEU A 104 -2.94 2.09 5.38
CA LEU A 104 -2.28 2.90 6.41
C LEU A 104 -3.15 4.05 6.91
N GLU A 105 -3.96 4.67 6.06
CA GLU A 105 -4.92 5.69 6.49
C GLU A 105 -6.00 5.12 7.42
N MET A 106 -6.52 3.93 7.12
CA MET A 106 -7.48 3.26 8.01
C MET A 106 -6.85 2.92 9.36
N LEU A 107 -5.62 2.40 9.36
CA LEU A 107 -4.87 2.12 10.58
C LEU A 107 -4.55 3.40 11.35
N ALA A 108 -4.22 4.50 10.67
CA ALA A 108 -3.94 5.77 11.32
C ALA A 108 -5.17 6.34 12.05
N VAL A 109 -6.40 6.05 11.58
CA VAL A 109 -7.63 6.36 12.32
C VAL A 109 -7.73 5.52 13.59
N GLU A 110 -7.49 4.21 13.48
CA GLU A 110 -7.61 3.26 14.60
C GLU A 110 -6.56 3.53 15.69
N TYR A 111 -5.36 3.94 15.29
CA TYR A 111 -4.19 4.13 16.16
C TYR A 111 -3.83 5.61 16.39
N GLU A 112 -4.74 6.57 16.18
CA GLU A 112 -4.49 8.04 16.23
C GLU A 112 -3.67 8.50 17.46
N LYS A 113 -3.79 7.79 18.60
CA LYS A 113 -3.07 8.08 19.85
C LYS A 113 -2.00 7.06 20.23
N ASN A 114 -1.94 5.94 19.52
CA ASN A 114 -1.13 4.78 19.86
C ASN A 114 0.04 4.59 18.89
N ALA A 115 -0.04 5.10 17.66
CA ALA A 115 1.04 5.05 16.69
C ALA A 115 1.00 6.28 15.77
N LEU A 116 2.17 6.71 15.29
CA LEU A 116 2.32 7.81 14.34
C LEU A 116 2.62 7.26 12.95
N PHE A 117 1.78 7.58 11.97
CA PHE A 117 1.97 7.15 10.57
C PHE A 117 2.48 8.31 9.72
N LEU A 118 3.60 8.08 9.04
CA LEU A 118 4.28 9.08 8.20
C LEU A 118 4.60 8.48 6.84
N LYS A 119 4.62 9.31 5.81
CA LYS A 119 5.01 8.89 4.44
C LYS A 119 6.15 9.76 3.91
N VAL A 120 7.09 9.14 3.20
CA VAL A 120 8.24 9.79 2.56
C VAL A 120 8.22 9.46 1.08
N ASP A 121 8.20 10.50 0.27
CA ASP A 121 8.26 10.37 -1.18
C ASP A 121 9.71 10.15 -1.61
N THR A 122 9.99 8.98 -2.17
CA THR A 122 11.36 8.59 -2.57
C THR A 122 11.87 9.31 -3.81
N ASP A 123 10.98 9.90 -4.62
CA ASP A 123 11.38 10.73 -5.75
C ASP A 123 11.89 12.10 -5.26
N ASP A 124 11.25 12.66 -4.22
CA ASP A 124 11.65 13.95 -3.62
C ASP A 124 12.87 13.80 -2.70
N GLU A 125 12.94 12.69 -1.93
CA GLU A 125 13.95 12.46 -0.89
C GLU A 125 14.88 11.28 -1.25
N TYR A 126 15.40 11.27 -2.48
CA TYR A 126 16.16 10.16 -3.03
C TYR A 126 17.40 9.77 -2.21
N GLU A 127 18.19 10.74 -1.77
CA GLU A 127 19.41 10.48 -0.98
C GLU A 127 19.07 9.84 0.36
N PHE A 128 18.02 10.32 1.01
CA PHE A 128 17.56 9.78 2.28
C PHE A 128 17.03 8.35 2.12
N ALA A 129 16.21 8.09 1.09
CA ALA A 129 15.74 6.75 0.79
C ALA A 129 16.91 5.77 0.53
N ARG A 130 17.96 6.23 -0.17
CA ARG A 130 19.18 5.44 -0.40
C ARG A 130 19.93 5.15 0.90
N ASP A 131 20.11 6.15 1.75
CA ASP A 131 20.83 6.02 3.02
C ASP A 131 20.05 5.11 4.00
N MET A 132 18.72 5.16 3.95
CA MET A 132 17.80 4.22 4.61
C MET A 132 17.68 2.89 3.86
N GLN A 133 18.54 2.60 2.88
CA GLN A 133 18.60 1.33 2.15
C GLN A 133 17.25 0.87 1.55
N VAL A 134 16.42 1.80 1.09
CA VAL A 134 15.17 1.49 0.38
C VAL A 134 15.52 0.95 -1.01
N ARG A 135 15.24 -0.33 -1.25
CA ARG A 135 15.58 -1.04 -2.51
C ARG A 135 14.37 -1.31 -3.41
N GLY A 136 13.17 -1.18 -2.86
CA GLY A 136 11.90 -1.39 -3.54
C GLY A 136 10.79 -0.62 -2.85
N LEU A 137 9.65 -0.48 -3.54
CA LEU A 137 8.49 0.23 -3.03
C LEU A 137 7.25 -0.69 -3.00
N PRO A 138 6.36 -0.52 -2.02
CA PRO A 138 6.55 0.28 -0.81
C PRO A 138 7.59 -0.37 0.12
N THR A 139 8.20 0.43 1.00
CA THR A 139 9.03 -0.08 2.11
C THR A 139 8.54 0.56 3.41
N LEU A 140 8.20 -0.27 4.39
CA LEU A 140 7.76 0.18 5.70
C LEU A 140 8.89 0.03 6.72
N TYR A 141 9.07 1.05 7.53
CA TYR A 141 9.88 1.01 8.75
C TYR A 141 8.99 1.18 9.97
N PHE A 142 9.19 0.32 10.95
CA PHE A 142 8.50 0.35 12.23
C PHE A 142 9.53 0.68 13.30
N ILE A 143 9.36 1.82 13.94
CA ILE A 143 10.35 2.36 14.87
C ILE A 143 9.71 2.43 16.25
N SER A 144 10.26 1.65 17.19
CA SER A 144 9.78 1.61 18.58
C SER A 144 10.05 2.95 19.29
N PRO A 145 9.24 3.32 20.29
CA PRO A 145 9.57 4.42 21.18
C PRO A 145 10.82 4.16 22.05
N ASP A 146 11.20 2.89 22.27
CA ASP A 146 12.44 2.55 22.98
C ASP A 146 13.67 2.73 22.07
N PRO A 147 14.62 3.64 22.40
CA PRO A 147 15.82 3.85 21.60
C PRO A 147 16.78 2.65 21.56
N ASN A 148 16.63 1.68 22.45
CA ASN A 148 17.46 0.47 22.48
C ASN A 148 16.95 -0.63 21.54
N LYS A 149 15.77 -0.45 20.95
CA LYS A 149 15.14 -1.43 20.08
C LYS A 149 15.35 -1.04 18.62
N ASP A 150 15.86 -1.99 17.84
CA ASP A 150 16.10 -1.79 16.42
C ASP A 150 14.79 -1.62 15.66
N ALA A 151 14.83 -0.82 14.59
CA ALA A 151 13.69 -0.65 13.70
C ALA A 151 13.44 -1.94 12.89
N ILE A 152 12.18 -2.33 12.78
CA ILE A 152 11.76 -3.45 11.94
C ILE A 152 11.48 -2.91 10.54
N ARG A 153 11.91 -3.65 9.51
CA ARG A 153 11.72 -3.27 8.11
C ARG A 153 10.97 -4.35 7.33
N THR A 154 10.00 -3.92 6.54
CA THR A 154 9.28 -4.78 5.60
C THR A 154 9.27 -4.15 4.22
N GLU A 155 9.47 -4.96 3.18
CA GLU A 155 9.46 -4.52 1.79
C GLU A 155 8.29 -5.16 1.03
N GLY A 156 7.67 -4.40 0.14
CA GLY A 156 6.51 -4.82 -0.64
C GLY A 156 5.17 -4.57 0.06
N LEU A 157 4.08 -4.99 -0.58
CA LEU A 157 2.72 -4.80 -0.06
C LEU A 157 2.49 -5.71 1.16
N VAL A 158 2.14 -5.11 2.29
CA VAL A 158 1.93 -5.80 3.56
C VAL A 158 0.44 -5.79 3.91
N PRO A 159 -0.17 -6.92 4.33
CA PRO A 159 -1.55 -6.92 4.77
C PRO A 159 -1.71 -6.14 6.09
N PRO A 160 -2.86 -5.46 6.32
CA PRO A 160 -3.07 -4.61 7.49
C PRO A 160 -2.91 -5.37 8.81
N GLU A 161 -3.32 -6.64 8.87
CA GLU A 161 -3.19 -7.48 10.07
C GLU A 161 -1.72 -7.65 10.51
N MET A 162 -0.80 -7.79 9.55
CA MET A 162 0.63 -7.89 9.89
C MET A 162 1.17 -6.56 10.41
N ILE A 163 0.69 -5.43 9.88
CA ILE A 163 1.08 -4.10 10.37
C ILE A 163 0.60 -3.94 11.83
N LYS A 164 -0.63 -4.35 12.14
CA LYS A 164 -1.17 -4.36 13.50
C LYS A 164 -0.36 -5.25 14.43
N ASP A 165 -0.08 -6.48 14.03
CA ASP A 165 0.70 -7.42 14.83
C ASP A 165 2.08 -6.87 15.20
N ILE A 166 2.74 -6.20 14.26
CA ILE A 166 4.04 -5.55 14.51
C ILE A 166 3.87 -4.40 15.52
N ILE A 167 2.86 -3.54 15.33
CA ILE A 167 2.63 -2.40 16.24
C ILE A 167 2.32 -2.87 17.66
N ASP A 168 1.49 -3.90 17.81
CA ASP A 168 0.96 -4.31 19.11
C ASP A 168 1.86 -5.28 19.88
N ASN A 169 2.63 -6.13 19.18
CA ASN A 169 3.44 -7.17 19.82
C ASN A 169 4.95 -6.94 19.69
N GLU A 170 5.40 -6.24 18.65
CA GLU A 170 6.81 -6.14 18.28
C GLU A 170 7.39 -4.74 18.45
N LEU A 171 6.63 -3.72 18.86
CA LEU A 171 7.15 -2.35 19.13
C LEU A 171 7.15 -1.99 20.61
#